data_AF-A0A7S0MR35-F1
#
_entry.id   AF-A0A7S0MR35-F1
#
_cell.length_a   1.000
_cell.length_b   1.000
_cell.length_c   1.000
_cell.angle_alpha   90.00
_cell.angle_beta   90.00
_cell.angle_gamma   90.00
#
_symmetry.space_group_name_H-M   'P 1'
#
loop_
_entity.id
_entity.type
_entity.pdbx_description
1 polymer ?
#
loop_
_entity_poly.entity_id
_entity_poly.type
_entity_poly.pdbx_seq_one_letter_code
_entity_poly.pdbx_strand_id
1 'polypeptide(L)'
;SQLSSSTSSSADAGSSRAEPANKPSTELPVVLVLAHLDSASFFHDLALGADVPLSGLLVMLTVVELLSRWGYTQTPKFPRHSRVAFAALAGEDWGYIGSQHLISDLEAGSDGVGGVKLSDVKTIVELGELGLAFAPPGDTTEVYVHTDPSRAPDAQTPDDELVDALRRGAEGTGV
;
A
#
# COMPACT_ATOMS: atom_id res chain seq x y z
N SER A 1 34.76 -32.15 -59.91
CA SER A 1 33.35 -32.41 -59.56
C SER A 1 33.31 -32.70 -58.07
N GLN A 2 32.62 -31.84 -57.34
CA GLN A 2 32.16 -31.96 -55.94
C GLN A 2 33.20 -31.89 -54.80
N LEU A 3 33.05 -30.80 -54.03
CA LEU A 3 33.57 -30.51 -52.70
C LEU A 3 32.79 -31.30 -51.64
N SER A 4 33.42 -31.73 -50.55
CA SER A 4 32.76 -31.74 -49.24
C SER A 4 33.78 -31.81 -48.09
N SER A 5 33.98 -30.68 -47.44
CA SER A 5 34.48 -30.55 -46.07
C SER A 5 33.29 -30.63 -45.12
N SER A 6 33.27 -31.57 -44.18
CA SER A 6 32.28 -31.61 -43.10
C SER A 6 32.89 -31.08 -41.80
N THR A 7 32.51 -29.86 -41.44
CA THR A 7 32.72 -29.22 -40.14
C THR A 7 31.59 -29.59 -39.17
N SER A 8 31.95 -29.67 -37.89
CA SER A 8 31.08 -29.81 -36.71
C SER A 8 30.03 -28.70 -36.58
N SER A 9 28.80 -29.02 -36.12
CA SER A 9 27.99 -28.11 -35.31
C SER A 9 26.75 -28.79 -34.70
N SER A 10 26.60 -28.60 -33.39
CA SER A 10 25.40 -28.47 -32.54
C SER A 10 24.08 -29.18 -32.90
N ALA A 11 23.51 -29.89 -31.92
CA ALA A 11 22.34 -29.41 -31.16
C ALA A 11 21.85 -30.52 -30.21
N ASP A 12 22.19 -30.38 -28.94
CA ASP A 12 21.59 -31.06 -27.81
C ASP A 12 20.18 -30.50 -27.61
N ALA A 13 19.16 -31.37 -27.72
CA ALA A 13 17.76 -31.00 -27.65
C ALA A 13 17.11 -31.64 -26.43
N GLY A 14 16.59 -30.79 -25.55
CA GLY A 14 15.43 -31.13 -24.73
C GLY A 14 15.71 -31.49 -23.27
N SER A 15 16.23 -30.54 -22.49
CA SER A 15 15.97 -30.49 -21.05
C SER A 15 15.13 -29.25 -20.74
N SER A 16 13.80 -29.42 -20.75
CA SER A 16 12.85 -28.42 -20.25
C SER A 16 12.97 -28.36 -18.73
N ARG A 17 14.02 -27.68 -18.27
CA ARG A 17 14.20 -27.33 -16.86
C ARG A 17 13.15 -26.28 -16.51
N ALA A 18 12.15 -26.66 -15.73
CA ALA A 18 11.27 -25.72 -15.05
C ALA A 18 12.15 -24.70 -14.32
N GLU A 19 12.06 -23.42 -14.70
CA GLU A 19 12.72 -22.36 -13.96
C GLU A 19 12.08 -22.26 -12.57
N PRO A 20 12.88 -22.16 -11.49
CA PRO A 20 12.32 -21.97 -10.16
C PRO A 20 11.63 -20.61 -10.08
N ALA A 21 10.35 -20.63 -9.71
CA ALA A 21 9.47 -19.47 -9.49
C ALA A 21 9.86 -18.66 -8.23
N ASN A 22 11.15 -18.36 -8.05
CA ASN A 22 11.62 -17.50 -6.99
C ASN A 22 12.85 -16.71 -7.43
N LYS A 23 12.60 -15.73 -8.31
CA LYS A 23 13.53 -14.62 -8.49
C LYS A 23 13.04 -13.51 -7.57
N PRO A 24 13.86 -12.97 -6.64
CA PRO A 24 13.44 -11.82 -5.86
C PRO A 24 13.04 -10.72 -6.84
N SER A 25 11.83 -10.18 -6.70
CA SER A 25 11.41 -9.04 -7.50
C SER A 25 12.44 -7.93 -7.24
N THR A 26 13.06 -7.43 -8.31
CA THR A 26 13.93 -6.24 -8.25
C THR A 26 13.14 -4.95 -8.02
N GLU A 27 11.86 -5.09 -7.66
CA GLU A 27 10.93 -4.01 -7.44
C GLU A 27 10.95 -3.60 -5.96
N LEU A 28 10.98 -2.29 -5.71
CA LEU A 28 10.96 -1.75 -4.36
C LEU A 28 9.68 -2.19 -3.61
N PRO A 29 9.78 -2.55 -2.32
CA PRO A 29 8.62 -2.91 -1.51
C PRO A 29 7.62 -1.76 -1.45
N VAL A 30 6.33 -2.09 -1.40
CA VAL A 30 5.22 -1.14 -1.42
C VAL A 30 4.60 -1.01 -0.04
N VAL A 31 4.47 0.23 0.42
CA VAL A 31 3.57 0.64 1.50
C VAL A 31 2.26 1.05 0.85
N LEU A 32 1.19 0.32 1.12
CA LEU A 32 -0.15 0.60 0.61
C LEU A 32 -0.94 1.38 1.65
N VAL A 33 -1.34 2.61 1.32
CA VAL A 33 -2.17 3.47 2.16
C VAL A 33 -3.60 3.44 1.63
N LEU A 34 -4.55 3.11 2.50
CA LEU A 34 -5.96 2.93 2.16
C LEU A 34 -6.82 3.96 2.90
N ALA A 35 -7.90 4.41 2.28
CA ALA A 35 -8.94 5.20 2.93
C ALA A 35 -10.31 4.91 2.28
N HIS A 36 -11.40 5.08 3.04
CA HIS A 36 -12.76 4.83 2.54
C HIS A 36 -13.31 6.07 1.82
N LEU A 37 -13.96 5.86 0.67
CA LEU A 37 -14.56 6.90 -0.18
C LEU A 37 -16.05 7.09 0.08
N ASP A 38 -16.73 6.05 0.52
CA ASP A 38 -18.16 6.05 0.80
C ASP A 38 -18.46 5.73 2.26
N SER A 39 -19.68 6.08 2.68
CA SER A 39 -20.25 5.69 3.95
C SER A 39 -21.74 5.44 3.79
N ALA A 40 -22.25 4.42 4.49
CA ALA A 40 -23.65 4.06 4.51
C ALA A 40 -24.40 4.78 5.64
N SER A 41 -25.62 5.24 5.34
CA SER A 41 -26.58 5.70 6.33
C SER A 41 -27.84 4.85 6.30
N PHE A 42 -28.49 4.69 7.45
CA PHE A 42 -29.80 4.04 7.56
C PHE A 42 -30.89 4.78 6.75
N PHE A 43 -30.72 6.09 6.57
CA PHE A 43 -31.60 6.91 5.74
C PHE A 43 -30.86 7.32 4.47
N HIS A 44 -31.37 6.87 3.34
CA HIS A 44 -30.83 7.14 1.99
C HIS A 44 -30.70 8.64 1.66
N ASP A 45 -31.43 9.51 2.38
CA ASP A 45 -31.46 10.96 2.17
C ASP A 45 -30.89 11.77 3.36
N LEU A 46 -30.40 11.10 4.41
CA LEU A 46 -29.92 11.71 5.64
C LEU A 46 -28.63 11.01 6.10
N ALA A 47 -27.50 11.52 5.62
CA ALA A 47 -26.17 11.00 5.91
C ALA A 47 -25.54 11.68 7.15
N LEU A 48 -26.33 11.98 8.18
CA LEU A 48 -25.83 12.60 9.42
C LEU A 48 -24.88 11.63 10.13
N GLY A 49 -23.57 11.93 10.11
CA GLY A 49 -22.53 11.08 10.72
C GLY A 49 -21.82 10.14 9.75
N ALA A 50 -22.29 10.02 8.50
CA ALA A 50 -21.61 9.28 7.43
C ALA A 50 -20.41 10.07 6.84
N ASP A 51 -20.27 11.35 7.20
CA ASP A 51 -19.10 12.15 6.85
C ASP A 51 -17.85 11.78 7.68
N VAL A 52 -18.01 10.99 8.75
CA VAL A 52 -16.90 10.64 9.65
C VAL A 52 -15.86 9.74 8.93
N PRO A 53 -16.24 8.71 8.16
CA PRO A 53 -15.30 7.96 7.31
C PRO A 53 -14.53 8.80 6.28
N LEU A 54 -15.13 9.88 5.76
CA LEU A 54 -14.48 10.76 4.77
C LEU A 54 -13.27 11.52 5.34
N SER A 55 -13.17 11.63 6.66
CA SER A 55 -12.02 12.29 7.30
C SER A 55 -10.68 11.59 7.02
N GLY A 56 -10.67 10.26 6.96
CA GLY A 56 -9.48 9.48 6.60
C GLY A 56 -9.02 9.75 5.16
N LEU A 57 -9.97 9.85 4.22
CA LEU A 57 -9.69 10.22 2.83
C LEU A 57 -9.10 11.63 2.73
N LEU A 58 -9.64 12.60 3.47
CA LEU A 58 -9.11 13.97 3.47
C LEU A 58 -7.66 14.03 4.00
N VAL A 59 -7.37 13.27 5.06
CA VAL A 59 -6.00 13.12 5.58
C VAL A 59 -5.09 12.49 4.52
N MET A 60 -5.54 11.43 3.84
CA MET A 60 -4.77 10.79 2.77
C MET A 60 -4.41 11.79 1.66
N LEU A 61 -5.38 12.58 1.19
CA LEU A 61 -5.16 13.60 0.17
C LEU A 61 -4.18 14.67 0.64
N THR A 62 -4.26 15.06 1.91
CA THR A 62 -3.32 16.02 2.51
C THR A 62 -1.89 15.46 2.55
N VAL A 63 -1.73 14.18 2.89
CA VAL A 63 -0.44 13.48 2.87
C VAL A 63 0.11 13.39 1.44
N VAL A 64 -0.72 13.03 0.46
CA VAL A 64 -0.33 12.99 -0.96
C VAL A 64 0.17 14.36 -1.43
N GLU A 65 -0.55 15.44 -1.08
CA GLU A 65 -0.13 16.81 -1.42
C GLU A 65 1.19 17.20 -0.76
N LEU A 66 1.36 16.87 0.53
CA LEU A 66 2.60 17.15 1.27
C LEU A 66 3.80 16.41 0.66
N LEU A 67 3.63 15.11 0.37
CA LEU A 67 4.67 14.29 -0.24
C LEU A 67 5.00 14.73 -1.67
N SER A 68 4.01 15.17 -2.44
CA SER A 68 4.18 15.72 -3.79
C SER A 68 5.06 16.98 -3.75
N ARG A 69 4.75 17.93 -2.84
CA ARG A 69 5.55 19.16 -2.66
C ARG A 69 6.96 18.88 -2.16
N TRP A 70 7.13 17.95 -1.21
CA TRP A 70 8.44 17.55 -0.71
C TRP A 70 9.29 16.86 -1.79
N GLY A 71 8.67 16.00 -2.61
CA GLY A 71 9.32 15.34 -3.74
C GLY A 71 9.82 16.32 -4.82
N TYR A 72 9.15 17.46 -5.00
CA TYR A 72 9.55 18.50 -5.96
C TYR A 72 10.67 19.42 -5.43
N THR A 73 10.74 19.62 -4.11
CA THR A 73 11.61 20.63 -3.49
C THR A 73 12.96 20.09 -3.03
N GLN A 74 13.11 18.77 -2.87
CA GLN A 74 14.38 18.14 -2.49
C GLN A 74 14.99 17.34 -3.66
N THR A 75 16.23 17.68 -4.03
CA THR A 75 17.11 16.77 -4.77
C THR A 75 17.19 15.44 -3.99
N PRO A 76 17.20 14.26 -4.62
CA PRO A 76 16.98 12.98 -3.95
C PRO A 76 18.17 12.64 -3.05
N LYS A 77 18.16 13.17 -1.83
CA LYS A 77 19.13 12.87 -0.76
C LYS A 77 18.69 11.68 0.09
N PHE A 78 17.45 11.21 -0.09
CA PHE A 78 16.93 10.05 0.59
C PHE A 78 17.00 8.82 -0.32
N PRO A 79 17.75 7.77 0.05
CA PRO A 79 17.64 6.50 -0.64
C PRO A 79 16.19 5.99 -0.57
N ARG A 80 15.59 5.75 -1.74
CA ARG A 80 14.20 5.26 -1.85
C ARG A 80 14.21 3.77 -1.56
N HIS A 81 13.99 3.42 -0.30
CA HIS A 81 13.94 2.02 0.14
C HIS A 81 12.57 1.37 -0.09
N SER A 82 11.53 2.16 -0.36
CA SER A 82 10.17 1.70 -0.63
C SER A 82 9.43 2.63 -1.59
N ARG A 83 8.33 2.13 -2.16
CA ARG A 83 7.30 2.89 -2.87
C ARG A 83 6.09 3.06 -1.96
N VAL A 84 5.34 4.14 -2.14
CA VAL A 84 4.06 4.35 -1.47
C VAL A 84 2.97 4.39 -2.54
N ALA A 85 1.94 3.57 -2.36
CA ALA A 85 0.75 3.54 -3.19
C ALA A 85 -0.45 3.99 -2.33
N PHE A 86 -1.36 4.76 -2.93
CA PHE A 86 -2.57 5.26 -2.27
C PHE A 86 -3.79 4.71 -2.99
N ALA A 87 -4.77 4.20 -2.27
CA ALA A 87 -6.04 3.76 -2.83
C ALA A 87 -7.22 4.25 -1.99
N ALA A 88 -8.19 4.88 -2.66
CA ALA A 88 -9.48 5.21 -2.08
C ALA A 88 -10.46 4.07 -2.43
N LEU A 89 -11.06 3.46 -1.41
CA LEU A 89 -11.91 2.28 -1.55
C LEU A 89 -13.38 2.69 -1.52
N ALA A 90 -14.17 2.20 -2.47
CA ALA A 90 -15.60 2.41 -2.52
C ALA A 90 -16.34 1.08 -2.34
N GLY A 91 -17.45 1.07 -1.62
CA GLY A 91 -18.26 -0.12 -1.38
C GLY A 91 -17.79 -0.95 -0.19
N GLU A 92 -17.03 -0.36 0.74
CA GLU A 92 -16.53 -1.10 1.92
C GLU A 92 -17.66 -1.45 2.89
N ASP A 93 -18.62 -0.54 3.09
CA ASP A 93 -19.82 -0.79 3.90
C ASP A 93 -20.78 -1.82 3.27
N TRP A 94 -20.58 -2.15 1.99
CA TRP A 94 -21.39 -3.11 1.24
C TRP A 94 -20.73 -4.48 1.11
N GLY A 95 -19.90 -4.84 2.10
CA GLY A 95 -19.23 -6.13 2.17
C GLY A 95 -17.85 -6.14 1.51
N TYR A 96 -17.10 -5.04 1.63
CA TYR A 96 -15.70 -4.96 1.18
C TYR A 96 -15.53 -5.11 -0.34
N ILE A 97 -16.51 -4.63 -1.13
CA ILE A 97 -16.49 -4.81 -2.59
C ILE A 97 -15.28 -4.11 -3.22
N GLY A 98 -14.90 -2.93 -2.71
CA GLY A 98 -13.78 -2.14 -3.22
C GLY A 98 -12.44 -2.81 -2.96
N SER A 99 -12.17 -3.21 -1.73
CA SER A 99 -10.93 -3.88 -1.34
C SER A 99 -10.80 -5.28 -1.95
N GLN A 100 -11.89 -6.04 -2.08
CA GLN A 100 -11.89 -7.31 -2.81
C GLN A 100 -11.53 -7.13 -4.28
N HIS A 101 -12.10 -6.11 -4.93
CA HIS A 101 -11.79 -5.80 -6.32
C HIS A 101 -10.34 -5.35 -6.48
N LEU A 102 -9.83 -4.51 -5.56
CA LEU A 102 -8.42 -4.11 -5.54
C LEU A 102 -7.48 -5.31 -5.40
N ILE A 103 -7.76 -6.24 -4.49
CA ILE A 103 -6.94 -7.46 -4.33
C ILE A 103 -6.96 -8.28 -5.62
N SER A 104 -8.14 -8.49 -6.21
CA SER A 104 -8.27 -9.20 -7.48
C SER A 104 -7.44 -8.54 -8.60
N ASP A 105 -7.45 -7.21 -8.67
CA ASP A 105 -6.65 -6.45 -9.64
C ASP A 105 -5.14 -6.55 -9.37
N LEU A 106 -4.72 -6.53 -8.11
CA LEU A 106 -3.32 -6.69 -7.70
C LEU A 106 -2.79 -8.11 -7.93
N GLU A 107 -3.64 -9.13 -7.81
CA GLU A 107 -3.31 -10.52 -8.12
C GLU A 107 -3.23 -10.76 -9.63
N ALA A 108 -4.17 -10.18 -10.38
CA ALA A 108 -4.17 -10.23 -11.84
C ALA A 108 -3.08 -9.37 -12.47
N GLY A 109 -2.52 -8.41 -11.73
CA GLY A 109 -1.58 -7.42 -12.24
C GLY A 109 -2.23 -6.52 -13.30
N SER A 110 -3.46 -6.08 -13.06
CA SER A 110 -4.22 -5.27 -14.02
C SER A 110 -3.55 -3.91 -14.28
N ASP A 111 -3.84 -3.30 -15.43
CA ASP A 111 -3.32 -1.95 -15.73
C ASP A 111 -3.82 -0.90 -14.72
N GLY A 112 -4.96 -1.16 -14.07
CA GLY A 112 -5.58 -0.28 -13.07
C GLY A 112 -4.76 -0.08 -11.80
N VAL A 113 -3.86 -1.02 -11.47
CA VAL A 113 -3.01 -0.96 -10.26
C VAL A 113 -1.63 -0.35 -10.51
N GLY A 114 -1.41 0.21 -11.71
CA GLY A 114 -0.19 0.98 -12.00
C GLY A 114 1.11 0.17 -11.88
N GLY A 115 1.04 -1.14 -12.12
CA GLY A 115 2.18 -2.06 -12.02
C GLY A 115 2.53 -2.48 -10.59
N VAL A 116 1.68 -2.20 -9.60
CA VAL A 116 1.82 -2.78 -8.25
C VAL A 116 1.29 -4.21 -8.26
N LYS A 117 2.07 -5.16 -7.74
CA LYS A 117 1.63 -6.54 -7.55
C LYS A 117 1.36 -6.80 -6.07
N LEU A 118 0.45 -7.73 -5.78
CA LEU A 118 0.14 -8.10 -4.39
C LEU A 118 1.40 -8.56 -3.63
N SER A 119 2.33 -9.26 -4.29
CA SER A 119 3.60 -9.72 -3.69
C SER A 119 4.53 -8.59 -3.23
N ASP A 120 4.39 -7.40 -3.81
CA ASP A 120 5.24 -6.25 -3.51
C ASP A 120 4.76 -5.48 -2.28
N VAL A 121 3.48 -5.64 -1.89
CA VAL A 121 2.90 -4.99 -0.72
C VAL A 121 3.46 -5.64 0.55
N LYS A 122 4.19 -4.87 1.35
CA LYS A 122 4.78 -5.32 2.62
C LYS A 122 4.11 -4.71 3.84
N THR A 123 3.54 -3.52 3.67
CA THR A 123 2.90 -2.76 4.74
C THR A 123 1.59 -2.22 4.21
N ILE A 124 0.54 -2.32 5.04
CA ILE A 124 -0.76 -1.72 4.79
C ILE A 124 -1.03 -0.74 5.92
N VAL A 125 -1.43 0.48 5.58
CA VAL A 125 -1.87 1.50 6.52
C VAL A 125 -3.26 1.94 6.11
N GLU A 126 -4.26 1.66 6.93
CA GLU A 126 -5.63 2.09 6.70
C GLU A 126 -5.92 3.36 7.50
N LEU A 127 -6.42 4.39 6.82
CA LEU A 127 -6.85 5.64 7.41
C LEU A 127 -8.37 5.59 7.56
N GLY A 128 -8.82 5.26 8.77
CA GLY A 128 -10.23 5.26 9.14
C GLY A 128 -10.72 6.64 9.57
N GLU A 129 -11.55 6.65 10.61
CA GLU A 129 -12.18 7.85 11.15
C GLU A 129 -11.21 8.70 12.00
N LEU A 130 -10.66 9.75 11.41
CA LEU A 130 -9.69 10.65 12.07
C LEU A 130 -10.27 12.02 12.46
N GLY A 131 -11.46 12.37 11.93
CA GLY A 131 -12.07 13.69 12.11
C GLY A 131 -12.58 13.96 13.54
N LEU A 132 -12.71 12.93 14.37
CA LEU A 132 -13.15 13.04 15.76
C LEU A 132 -11.99 13.23 16.76
N ALA A 133 -10.75 13.10 16.30
CA ALA A 133 -9.57 13.26 17.16
C ALA A 133 -9.36 14.71 17.64
N PHE A 134 -10.12 15.69 17.13
CA PHE A 134 -10.00 17.09 17.49
C PHE A 134 -10.44 17.33 18.94
N ALA A 135 -9.47 17.61 19.81
CA ALA A 135 -9.72 18.01 21.19
C ALA A 135 -9.82 19.55 21.32
N PRO A 136 -10.60 20.10 22.27
CA PRO A 136 -10.61 21.52 22.58
C PRO A 136 -9.21 22.05 22.95
N PRO A 137 -8.96 23.37 22.80
CA PRO A 137 -7.68 23.96 23.20
C PRO A 137 -7.37 23.68 24.69
N GLY A 138 -6.27 22.96 24.93
CA GLY A 138 -5.83 22.55 26.28
C GLY A 138 -5.97 21.06 26.57
N ASP A 139 -6.68 20.31 25.73
CA ASP A 139 -6.77 18.85 25.77
C ASP A 139 -5.86 18.20 24.71
N THR A 140 -5.53 16.93 24.90
CA THR A 140 -4.70 16.16 23.97
C THR A 140 -5.54 15.58 22.83
N THR A 141 -5.19 15.93 21.60
CA THR A 141 -5.65 15.19 20.40
C THR A 141 -5.06 13.78 20.44
N GLU A 142 -5.91 12.77 20.43
CA GLU A 142 -5.51 11.36 20.46
C GLU A 142 -5.88 10.65 19.15
N VAL A 143 -4.94 9.86 18.62
CA VAL A 143 -5.19 8.98 17.47
C VAL A 143 -4.83 7.56 17.90
N TYR A 144 -5.68 6.60 17.54
CA TYR A 144 -5.53 5.20 17.89
C TYR A 144 -4.99 4.41 16.70
N VAL A 145 -4.10 3.45 16.97
CA VAL A 145 -3.58 2.51 15.97
C VAL A 145 -4.06 1.12 16.34
N HIS A 146 -4.69 0.44 15.39
CA HIS A 146 -5.16 -0.93 15.54
C HIS A 146 -4.27 -1.86 14.69
N THR A 147 -3.80 -2.94 15.29
CA THR A 147 -3.03 -4.00 14.62
C THR A 147 -3.72 -5.34 14.81
N ASP A 148 -3.51 -6.27 13.87
CA ASP A 148 -4.09 -7.61 13.94
C ASP A 148 -3.18 -8.53 14.77
N PRO A 149 -3.60 -8.98 15.95
CA PRO A 149 -2.78 -9.83 16.82
C PRO A 149 -2.58 -11.25 16.27
N SER A 150 -3.32 -11.65 15.23
CA SER A 150 -3.25 -12.98 14.62
C SER A 150 -2.15 -13.11 13.55
N ARG A 151 -1.53 -11.99 13.15
CA ARG A 151 -0.34 -11.98 12.29
C ARG A 151 0.86 -12.48 13.12
N ALA A 152 1.31 -13.70 12.81
CA ALA A 152 2.17 -14.53 13.67
C ALA A 152 3.48 -13.87 14.19
N PRO A 153 3.94 -14.23 15.41
CA PRO A 153 5.07 -13.63 16.15
C PRO A 153 6.45 -14.17 15.71
N ASP A 154 6.68 -14.31 14.42
CA ASP A 154 7.90 -14.90 13.89
C ASP A 154 8.92 -13.81 13.53
N ALA A 155 9.80 -13.51 14.50
CA ALA A 155 10.93 -12.58 14.45
C ALA A 155 10.55 -11.08 14.38
N GLN A 156 10.96 -10.31 15.40
CA GLN A 156 10.90 -8.83 15.47
C GLN A 156 9.67 -8.25 14.74
N THR A 157 8.51 -8.31 15.38
CA THR A 157 7.20 -8.01 14.81
C THR A 157 7.23 -6.74 13.93
N PRO A 158 7.02 -6.85 12.59
CA PRO A 158 6.99 -5.69 11.68
C PRO A 158 5.98 -4.61 12.11
N ASP A 159 4.96 -5.02 12.86
CA ASP A 159 3.94 -4.14 13.43
C ASP A 159 4.55 -3.20 14.49
N ASP A 160 5.52 -3.64 15.29
CA ASP A 160 6.19 -2.79 16.28
C ASP A 160 7.07 -1.74 15.60
N GLU A 161 7.75 -2.10 14.50
CA GLU A 161 8.55 -1.14 13.73
C GLU A 161 7.66 -0.06 13.08
N LEU A 162 6.51 -0.46 12.55
CA LEU A 162 5.53 0.46 11.97
C LEU A 162 4.94 1.38 13.05
N VAL A 163 4.52 0.83 14.19
CA VAL A 163 3.96 1.61 15.30
C VAL A 163 5.00 2.58 15.86
N ASP A 164 6.24 2.14 16.03
CA ASP A 164 7.35 3.01 16.46
C ASP A 164 7.63 4.10 15.41
N ALA A 165 7.56 3.79 14.11
CA ALA A 165 7.71 4.78 13.05
C ALA A 165 6.60 5.83 13.06
N LEU A 166 5.35 5.42 13.27
CA LEU A 166 4.20 6.32 13.43
C LEU A 166 4.38 7.22 14.66
N ARG A 167 4.81 6.65 15.79
CA ARG A 167 5.08 7.41 17.01
C ARG A 167 6.20 8.44 16.81
N ARG A 168 7.32 8.06 16.20
CA ARG A 168 8.41 8.99 15.86
C ARG A 168 7.93 10.11 14.93
N GLY A 169 7.06 9.77 13.96
CA GLY A 169 6.42 10.75 13.08
C GLY A 169 5.60 11.76 13.85
N ALA A 170 4.79 11.31 14.81
CA ALA A 170 3.99 12.19 15.67
C ALA A 170 4.87 13.09 16.56
N GLU A 171 5.87 12.54 17.23
CA GLU A 171 6.80 13.29 18.08
C GLU A 171 7.60 14.35 17.29
N GLY A 172 7.95 14.06 16.03
CA GLY A 172 8.67 14.97 15.14
C GLY A 172 7.84 16.15 14.60
N THR A 173 6.51 16.14 14.77
CA THR A 173 5.62 17.22 14.30
C THR A 173 5.40 18.36 15.29
N GLY A 174 5.89 18.22 16.55
CA GLY A 174 6.00 19.27 17.56
C GLY A 174 5.08 20.49 17.39
N VAL A 175 3.78 20.27 17.52
CA VAL A 175 2.77 21.31 17.78
C VAL A 175 2.57 21.46 19.28
#